data_AF-A0A2D4IHP4-F1
#
_entry.id   AF-A0A2D4IHP4-F1
#
_cell.length_a   1.000
_cell.length_b   1.000
_cell.length_c   1.000
_cell.angle_alpha   90.00
_cell.angle_beta   90.00
_cell.angle_gamma   90.00
#
_symmetry.space_group_name_H-M   'P 1'
#
loop_
_entity.id
_entity.type
_entity.pdbx_description
1 polymer ?
#
loop_
_entity_poly.entity_id
_entity_poly.type
_entity_poly.pdbx_seq_one_letter_code
_entity_poly.pdbx_strand_id
1 'polypeptide(L)'
;MNMMMSDENHRDIYISTVAMPPFMYCPSCQDMAIAHPGDPNAKCLQHGFMLHMKYQVVYPFPTFQPAFQLKKDQVVLLNTSYSLVACAVSVHTSDDSNFCQILYDRSRQTRAPVVEVNHTSLISHCPEGLEKGLEKDNCSCQSETPLTLAVPPQDIDTHISPAVAMAKEFVADIFRRAKEARGSAPVEESAAAGGTELKCLLDSGALRQDTLGSWDLRKTLESCLHGSVAHSSTSSTGTSSVSDIGSSPKESFIANFELESLPAEPGYVNYTKLRYVLEPNDSEAEDEYEDDKISLPFVVTDLLGRNLKLLKEKAVCEGQYLTVEQLALDFEYVINEVIRNDASWSKQFCSFSDYDIVILEVCPETNQVIINIGLLLLAFPSPDEEGQLRPKTYHTSLKVAWDLNTGIFVTVSVGDLTEVKGQTSGSVWSSYRKSCVDMVMKWLVPESSGRYVNRMTNEALHKGCSLKFLADNEHYTWIVL
;
A
#
# COMPACT_ATOMS: atom_id res chain seq x y z
N MET A 1 30.90 -11.87 -31.99
CA MET A 1 30.46 -11.44 -30.65
C MET A 1 28.99 -11.06 -30.76
N ASN A 2 28.09 -11.95 -30.35
CA ASN A 2 26.68 -11.59 -30.22
C ASN A 2 26.55 -10.81 -28.91
N MET A 3 26.54 -9.49 -29.01
CA MET A 3 26.28 -8.61 -27.87
C MET A 3 24.84 -8.87 -27.42
N MET A 4 24.64 -9.30 -26.17
CA MET A 4 23.30 -9.37 -25.59
C MET A 4 22.73 -7.95 -25.59
N MET A 5 21.62 -7.74 -26.30
CA MET A 5 20.87 -6.48 -26.26
C MET A 5 19.85 -6.58 -25.13
N SER A 6 19.93 -5.68 -24.15
CA SER A 6 18.90 -5.47 -23.14
C SER A 6 17.79 -4.58 -23.71
N ASP A 7 16.54 -4.88 -23.37
CA ASP A 7 15.46 -3.90 -23.50
C ASP A 7 15.58 -2.91 -22.34
N GLU A 8 15.94 -1.67 -22.65
CA GLU A 8 16.16 -0.62 -21.64
C GLU A 8 14.84 -0.01 -21.12
N ASN A 9 13.70 -0.28 -21.76
CA ASN A 9 12.42 0.34 -21.42
C ASN A 9 11.59 -0.47 -20.43
N HIS A 10 11.88 -1.76 -20.29
CA HIS A 10 11.17 -2.67 -19.40
C HIS A 10 12.13 -3.28 -18.37
N ARG A 11 11.60 -3.57 -17.17
CA ARG A 11 12.30 -4.42 -16.19
C ARG A 11 11.39 -5.53 -15.74
N ASP A 12 11.92 -6.75 -15.76
CA ASP A 12 11.24 -7.91 -15.22
C ASP A 12 11.39 -7.95 -13.69
N ILE A 13 10.28 -8.17 -12.99
CA ILE A 13 10.24 -8.41 -11.55
C ILE A 13 9.72 -9.83 -11.31
N TYR A 14 10.46 -10.60 -10.50
CA TYR A 14 10.12 -11.95 -10.10
C TYR A 14 9.92 -11.97 -8.59
N ILE A 15 8.80 -12.52 -8.14
CA ILE A 15 8.48 -12.63 -6.71
C ILE A 15 8.09 -14.06 -6.41
N SER A 16 8.61 -14.58 -5.30
CA SER A 16 8.33 -15.94 -4.85
C SER A 16 8.05 -15.93 -3.36
N THR A 17 6.90 -16.48 -2.97
CA THR A 17 6.55 -16.75 -1.57
C THR A 17 6.77 -18.23 -1.32
N VAL A 18 7.59 -18.57 -0.32
CA VAL A 18 7.98 -19.95 -0.05
C VAL A 18 7.62 -20.28 1.40
N ALA A 19 6.98 -21.43 1.61
CA ALA A 19 6.64 -21.91 2.93
C ALA A 19 7.90 -22.14 3.77
N MET A 20 7.86 -21.71 5.03
CA MET A 20 8.94 -21.98 5.98
C MET A 20 8.87 -23.44 6.47
N PRO A 21 10.03 -24.07 6.75
CA PRO A 21 10.04 -25.37 7.42
C PRO A 21 9.34 -25.27 8.79
N PRO A 22 8.74 -26.37 9.28
CA PRO A 22 8.05 -26.34 10.56
C PRO A 22 9.07 -26.12 11.70
N PHE A 23 8.83 -25.10 12.53
CA PHE A 23 9.69 -24.79 13.68
C PHE A 23 9.64 -25.86 14.78
N MET A 24 8.51 -26.56 14.88
CA MET A 24 8.23 -27.62 15.84
C MET A 24 7.63 -28.81 15.11
N TYR A 25 7.42 -29.92 15.83
CA TYR A 25 6.68 -31.05 15.30
C TYR A 25 5.30 -30.65 14.76
N CYS A 26 5.00 -31.02 13.51
CA CYS A 26 3.72 -30.74 12.86
C CYS A 26 2.97 -32.06 12.58
N PRO A 27 1.80 -32.30 13.20
CA PRO A 27 1.00 -33.51 12.97
C PRO A 27 0.64 -33.70 11.49
N SER A 28 0.19 -32.64 10.81
CA SER A 28 -0.17 -32.72 9.39
C SER A 28 1.02 -33.09 8.50
N CYS A 29 2.25 -32.65 8.82
CA CYS A 29 3.45 -33.10 8.11
C CYS A 29 3.76 -34.58 8.38
N GLN A 30 3.50 -35.06 9.60
CA GLN A 30 3.64 -36.48 9.91
C GLN A 30 2.62 -37.31 9.14
N ASP A 31 1.35 -36.89 9.10
CA ASP A 31 0.29 -37.56 8.37
C ASP A 31 0.64 -37.66 6.87
N MET A 32 1.18 -36.57 6.29
CA MET A 32 1.68 -36.58 4.91
C MET A 32 2.84 -37.55 4.71
N ALA A 33 3.79 -37.63 5.66
CA ALA A 33 4.89 -38.58 5.59
C ALA A 33 4.44 -40.05 5.74
N ILE A 34 3.36 -40.31 6.47
CA ILE A 34 2.74 -41.64 6.59
C ILE A 34 1.95 -42.00 5.32
N ALA A 35 1.22 -41.04 4.75
CA ALA A 35 0.44 -41.22 3.53
C ALA A 35 1.32 -41.41 2.29
N HIS A 36 2.54 -40.86 2.29
CA HIS A 36 3.53 -40.99 1.23
C HIS A 36 4.84 -41.62 1.74
N PRO A 37 4.86 -42.93 2.04
CA PRO A 37 6.05 -43.59 2.56
C PRO A 37 7.22 -43.50 1.58
N GLY A 38 8.38 -43.04 2.06
CA GLY A 38 9.61 -42.95 1.27
C GLY A 38 9.87 -41.60 0.61
N ASP A 39 8.96 -40.64 0.71
CA ASP A 39 9.20 -39.25 0.30
C ASP A 39 9.62 -38.38 1.52
N PRO A 40 10.92 -38.06 1.69
CA PRO A 40 11.37 -37.20 2.80
C PRO A 40 10.88 -35.75 2.68
N ASN A 41 10.43 -35.35 1.49
CA ASN A 41 9.91 -34.02 1.19
C ASN A 41 8.38 -33.94 1.29
N ALA A 42 7.70 -35.02 1.71
CA ALA A 42 6.27 -34.98 2.01
C ALA A 42 6.01 -34.04 3.20
N LYS A 43 5.53 -32.83 2.88
CA LYS A 43 5.12 -31.78 3.84
C LYS A 43 3.65 -31.48 3.67
N CYS A 44 3.00 -31.03 4.74
CA CYS A 44 1.65 -30.47 4.64
C CYS A 44 1.67 -29.12 3.92
N LEU A 45 0.49 -28.62 3.54
CA LEU A 45 0.37 -27.41 2.75
C LEU A 45 1.02 -26.20 3.43
N GLN A 46 0.78 -26.02 4.73
CA GLN A 46 1.36 -24.93 5.53
C GLN A 46 2.89 -24.85 5.49
N HIS A 47 3.56 -25.98 5.30
CA HIS A 47 5.03 -26.07 5.35
C HIS A 47 5.63 -26.50 4.00
N GLY A 48 4.82 -26.50 2.93
CA GLY A 48 5.12 -27.25 1.72
C GLY A 48 4.65 -26.61 0.42
N PHE A 49 4.43 -25.30 0.37
CA PHE A 49 3.97 -24.59 -0.83
C PHE A 49 4.96 -23.52 -1.31
N MET A 50 4.84 -23.18 -2.59
CA MET A 50 5.50 -22.07 -3.24
C MET A 50 4.49 -21.33 -4.12
N LEU A 51 4.58 -20.00 -4.16
CA LEU A 51 3.82 -19.15 -5.07
C LEU A 51 4.79 -18.28 -5.85
N HIS A 52 4.70 -18.32 -7.17
CA HIS A 52 5.56 -17.59 -8.09
C HIS A 52 4.76 -16.62 -8.93
N MET A 53 5.25 -15.40 -9.10
CA MET A 53 4.66 -14.39 -9.96
C MET A 53 5.76 -13.63 -10.73
N LYS A 54 5.43 -13.20 -11.94
CA LYS A 54 6.28 -12.38 -12.79
C LYS A 54 5.46 -11.23 -13.35
N TYR A 55 6.02 -10.03 -13.35
CA TYR A 55 5.45 -8.89 -14.07
C TYR A 55 6.54 -7.98 -14.60
N GLN A 56 6.17 -7.11 -15.53
CA GLN A 56 7.05 -6.11 -16.13
C GLN A 56 6.68 -4.73 -15.63
N VAL A 57 7.69 -3.88 -15.45
CA VAL A 57 7.52 -2.47 -15.10
C VAL A 57 8.19 -1.58 -16.14
N VAL A 58 7.66 -0.38 -16.30
CA VAL A 58 8.15 0.63 -17.25
C VAL A 58 8.74 1.85 -16.54
N TYR A 59 9.45 2.68 -17.29
CA TYR A 59 9.96 3.96 -16.79
C TYR A 59 8.80 4.93 -16.45
N PRO A 60 8.89 5.70 -15.35
CA PRO A 60 9.92 5.67 -14.32
C PRO A 60 9.80 4.41 -13.46
N PHE A 61 10.86 3.60 -13.41
CA PHE A 61 10.79 2.30 -12.75
C PHE A 61 10.43 2.45 -11.27
N PRO A 62 9.36 1.77 -10.78
CA PRO A 62 8.89 1.89 -9.40
C PRO A 62 10.00 1.67 -8.36
N THR A 63 9.89 2.38 -7.24
CA THR A 63 10.83 2.22 -6.12
C THR A 63 10.62 0.88 -5.41
N PHE A 64 11.71 0.29 -4.88
CA PHE A 64 11.62 -0.91 -4.06
C PHE A 64 11.52 -0.49 -2.59
N GLN A 65 10.40 -0.81 -1.93
CA GLN A 65 10.03 -0.32 -0.60
C GLN A 65 9.65 -1.47 0.35
N PRO A 66 10.51 -2.47 0.58
CA PRO A 66 10.14 -3.71 1.28
C PRO A 66 9.55 -3.48 2.68
N ALA A 67 10.07 -2.49 3.42
CA ALA A 67 9.56 -2.15 4.75
C ALA A 67 8.09 -1.71 4.76
N PHE A 68 7.59 -1.11 3.66
CA PHE A 68 6.18 -0.76 3.51
C PHE A 68 5.40 -1.86 2.76
N GLN A 69 6.00 -2.43 1.71
CA GLN A 69 5.37 -3.45 0.87
C GLN A 69 4.99 -4.70 1.66
N LEU A 70 5.70 -5.02 2.75
CA LEU A 70 5.48 -6.19 3.60
C LEU A 70 5.06 -5.81 5.03
N LYS A 71 4.63 -4.56 5.27
CA LYS A 71 4.27 -4.08 6.61
C LYS A 71 3.02 -4.75 7.20
N LYS A 72 2.16 -5.29 6.34
CA LYS A 72 0.99 -6.07 6.73
C LYS A 72 1.30 -7.56 6.56
N ASP A 73 1.17 -8.32 7.65
CA ASP A 73 1.38 -9.76 7.64
C ASP A 73 0.54 -10.46 6.56
N GLN A 74 1.15 -11.44 5.91
CA GLN A 74 0.58 -12.24 4.82
C GLN A 74 0.23 -11.46 3.55
N VAL A 75 0.51 -10.14 3.48
CA VAL A 75 0.22 -9.30 2.32
C VAL A 75 1.49 -8.68 1.75
N VAL A 76 1.61 -8.69 0.43
CA VAL A 76 2.62 -7.93 -0.30
C VAL A 76 1.96 -6.90 -1.22
N LEU A 77 2.43 -5.65 -1.18
CA LEU A 77 2.01 -4.58 -2.10
C LEU A 77 2.96 -4.49 -3.30
N LEU A 78 2.42 -4.60 -4.51
CA LEU A 78 3.18 -4.68 -5.75
C LEU A 78 2.81 -3.55 -6.69
N ASN A 79 3.77 -2.64 -6.92
CA ASN A 79 3.62 -1.59 -7.92
C ASN A 79 4.02 -2.15 -9.29
N THR A 80 3.05 -2.22 -10.21
CA THR A 80 3.17 -2.79 -11.56
C THR A 80 3.43 -1.72 -12.63
N SER A 81 3.81 -0.51 -12.21
CA SER A 81 3.76 0.74 -12.97
C SER A 81 2.36 1.26 -13.27
N TYR A 82 1.35 0.43 -13.48
CA TYR A 82 -0.02 0.85 -13.87
C TYR A 82 -1.05 0.69 -12.74
N SER A 83 -0.78 -0.21 -11.79
CA SER A 83 -1.63 -0.46 -10.64
C SER A 83 -0.81 -0.77 -9.39
N LEU A 84 -1.46 -0.64 -8.23
CA LEU A 84 -0.97 -1.20 -6.99
C LEU A 84 -1.78 -2.46 -6.67
N VAL A 85 -1.12 -3.61 -6.62
CA VAL A 85 -1.76 -4.89 -6.32
C VAL A 85 -1.38 -5.33 -4.91
N ALA A 86 -2.38 -5.45 -4.04
CA ALA A 86 -2.23 -6.12 -2.76
C ALA A 86 -2.48 -7.62 -2.97
N CYS A 87 -1.45 -8.44 -2.75
CA CYS A 87 -1.53 -9.89 -2.87
C CYS A 87 -1.41 -10.53 -1.48
N ALA A 88 -2.44 -11.29 -1.07
CA ALA A 88 -2.45 -12.00 0.20
C ALA A 88 -2.39 -13.51 -0.01
N VAL A 89 -1.65 -14.21 0.86
CA VAL A 89 -1.50 -15.66 0.82
C VAL A 89 -1.66 -16.25 2.22
N SER A 90 -2.60 -17.19 2.37
CA SER A 90 -2.91 -17.82 3.66
C SER A 90 -3.28 -19.29 3.50
N VAL A 91 -2.95 -20.10 4.51
CA VAL A 91 -3.33 -21.52 4.58
C VAL A 91 -4.39 -21.68 5.66
N HIS A 92 -5.45 -22.43 5.34
CA HIS A 92 -6.60 -22.67 6.21
C HIS A 92 -6.86 -24.16 6.34
N THR A 93 -7.57 -24.54 7.40
CA THR A 93 -8.12 -25.89 7.61
C THR A 93 -9.64 -25.88 7.52
N SER A 94 -10.24 -27.02 7.16
CA SER A 94 -11.71 -27.19 7.10
C SER A 94 -12.44 -26.89 8.41
N ASP A 95 -11.75 -27.00 9.54
CA ASP A 95 -12.30 -26.82 10.88
C ASP A 95 -12.25 -25.34 11.34
N ASP A 96 -11.57 -24.48 10.57
CA ASP A 96 -11.52 -23.04 10.85
C ASP A 96 -12.88 -22.41 10.51
N SER A 97 -13.73 -22.26 11.54
CA SER A 97 -15.02 -21.55 11.45
C SER A 97 -14.88 -20.07 11.07
N ASN A 98 -13.65 -19.54 11.04
CA ASN A 98 -13.35 -18.20 10.59
C ASN A 98 -12.89 -18.25 9.13
N PHE A 99 -13.83 -17.97 8.23
CA PHE A 99 -13.52 -17.62 6.84
C PHE A 99 -12.74 -16.30 6.81
N CYS A 100 -11.43 -16.34 7.10
CA CYS A 100 -10.58 -15.16 7.19
C CYS A 100 -10.19 -14.69 5.79
N GLN A 101 -11.11 -13.98 5.15
CA GLN A 101 -10.77 -13.10 4.04
C GLN A 101 -9.81 -12.02 4.53
N ILE A 102 -8.58 -12.00 4.01
CA ILE A 102 -7.54 -11.03 4.41
C ILE A 102 -7.77 -9.69 3.73
N LEU A 103 -8.20 -9.72 2.47
CA LEU A 103 -8.44 -8.55 1.64
C LEU A 103 -9.92 -8.47 1.26
N TYR A 104 -10.43 -7.23 1.23
CA TYR A 104 -11.73 -6.88 0.66
C TYR A 104 -12.95 -7.60 1.27
N ASP A 105 -13.51 -7.10 2.36
CA ASP A 105 -14.74 -7.64 2.93
C ASP A 105 -15.98 -6.99 2.29
N ARG A 106 -16.63 -7.72 1.37
CA ARG A 106 -17.84 -7.27 0.67
C ARG A 106 -18.99 -6.91 1.62
N SER A 107 -19.05 -7.53 2.80
CA SER A 107 -20.11 -7.25 3.79
C SER A 107 -19.97 -5.86 4.44
N ARG A 108 -18.77 -5.27 4.42
CA ARG A 108 -18.51 -3.95 5.01
C ARG A 108 -18.92 -2.80 4.10
N GLN A 109 -19.07 -3.03 2.79
CA GLN A 109 -19.63 -2.02 1.89
C GLN A 109 -21.12 -1.75 2.17
N THR A 110 -21.85 -2.73 2.70
CA THR A 110 -23.29 -2.62 2.96
C THR A 110 -23.62 -1.75 4.19
N ARG A 111 -22.62 -1.42 5.03
CA ARG A 111 -22.82 -0.69 6.28
C ARG A 111 -22.44 0.79 6.13
N ALA A 112 -23.22 1.53 5.36
CA ALA A 112 -23.32 2.98 5.55
C ALA A 112 -23.83 3.27 6.97
N PRO A 113 -23.42 4.36 7.65
CA PRO A 113 -23.88 4.64 9.00
C PRO A 113 -25.36 5.03 8.93
N VAL A 114 -26.24 4.10 9.32
CA VAL A 114 -27.63 4.43 9.63
C VAL A 114 -27.58 5.29 10.89
N VAL A 115 -27.73 6.60 10.72
CA VAL A 115 -28.06 7.51 11.82
C VAL A 115 -29.48 7.13 12.27
N GLU A 116 -29.59 6.27 13.27
CA GLU A 116 -30.85 6.03 13.96
C GLU A 116 -31.24 7.31 14.71
N VAL A 117 -32.08 8.13 14.06
CA VAL A 117 -32.81 9.21 14.73
C VAL A 117 -33.95 8.57 15.52
N ASN A 118 -33.66 8.13 16.74
CA ASN A 118 -34.71 7.75 17.69
C ASN A 118 -35.31 9.01 18.31
N HIS A 119 -36.38 9.51 17.69
CA HIS A 119 -37.34 10.38 18.37
C HIS A 119 -38.28 9.51 19.20
N THR A 120 -38.13 9.53 20.52
CA THR A 120 -39.29 9.39 21.42
C THR A 120 -39.01 10.08 22.75
N SER A 121 -39.79 11.13 22.97
CA SER A 121 -39.81 11.97 24.17
C SER A 121 -40.41 11.22 25.36
N LEU A 122 -39.73 11.18 26.51
CA LEU A 122 -40.36 10.99 27.82
C LEU A 122 -39.60 11.77 28.91
N ILE A 123 -40.13 12.97 29.20
CA ILE A 123 -40.44 13.55 30.52
C ILE A 123 -39.51 13.17 31.70
N SER A 124 -38.76 14.19 32.15
CA SER A 124 -38.58 14.68 33.53
C SER A 124 -38.87 13.71 34.68
N HIS A 125 -37.88 13.48 35.55
CA HIS A 125 -37.91 13.91 36.97
C HIS A 125 -36.58 13.57 37.69
N CYS A 126 -35.91 14.59 38.23
CA CYS A 126 -34.89 14.44 39.27
C CYS A 126 -35.54 14.15 40.64
N PRO A 127 -34.76 13.62 41.59
CA PRO A 127 -34.82 14.18 42.93
C PRO A 127 -33.43 14.51 43.50
N GLU A 128 -33.35 15.68 44.12
CA GLU A 128 -32.27 16.16 44.96
C GLU A 128 -32.34 15.56 46.39
N GLY A 129 -31.16 15.33 46.98
CA GLY A 129 -30.83 15.76 48.34
C GLY A 129 -31.06 14.79 49.51
N LEU A 130 -29.97 14.37 50.17
CA LEU A 130 -29.81 14.45 51.63
C LEU A 130 -28.32 14.30 52.04
N GLU A 131 -27.75 15.36 52.62
CA GLU A 131 -26.42 15.36 53.25
C GLU A 131 -26.42 14.76 54.67
N LYS A 132 -25.26 14.21 55.10
CA LYS A 132 -24.75 14.31 56.49
C LYS A 132 -23.28 13.85 56.63
N GLY A 133 -22.36 14.82 56.71
CA GLY A 133 -21.46 15.13 57.84
C GLY A 133 -20.38 14.17 58.40
N LEU A 134 -19.16 14.75 58.54
CA LEU A 134 -18.00 14.45 59.44
C LEU A 134 -17.11 13.23 59.07
N GLU A 135 -15.77 13.22 59.11
CA GLU A 135 -14.67 14.06 59.65
C GLU A 135 -13.38 13.67 58.89
N LYS A 136 -12.63 14.61 58.29
CA LYS A 136 -11.28 15.09 58.69
C LYS A 136 -10.27 14.03 59.16
N ASP A 137 -9.22 13.80 58.35
CA ASP A 137 -7.84 13.82 58.85
C ASP A 137 -6.79 14.09 57.77
N ASN A 138 -5.82 14.92 58.18
CA ASN A 138 -4.72 15.54 57.43
C ASN A 138 -3.48 14.63 57.29
N CYS A 139 -2.62 14.92 56.30
CA CYS A 139 -1.15 15.15 56.40
C CYS A 139 -0.48 14.77 55.05
N SER A 140 -0.10 15.69 54.15
CA SER A 140 1.06 16.61 54.12
C SER A 140 2.45 15.96 54.11
N CYS A 141 3.06 15.97 52.91
CA CYS A 141 4.47 16.01 52.50
C CYS A 141 5.62 15.75 53.50
N GLN A 142 6.66 15.05 53.02
CA GLN A 142 8.02 15.62 52.93
C GLN A 142 8.97 14.82 52.02
N SER A 143 9.84 15.61 51.39
CA SER A 143 10.94 15.34 50.47
C SER A 143 12.25 15.05 51.21
N GLU A 144 13.09 14.13 50.72
CA GLU A 144 14.56 14.21 50.84
C GLU A 144 15.25 13.53 49.64
N THR A 145 16.27 14.20 49.08
CA THR A 145 17.27 13.77 48.10
C THR A 145 18.66 14.13 48.68
N PRO A 146 19.80 13.76 48.06
CA PRO A 146 20.24 12.48 47.48
C PRO A 146 21.63 12.06 48.02
N LEU A 147 22.08 10.81 47.79
CA LEU A 147 23.49 10.44 47.92
C LEU A 147 24.07 9.97 46.59
N THR A 148 25.15 10.65 46.21
CA THR A 148 25.94 10.57 44.99
C THR A 148 26.88 9.35 45.01
N LEU A 149 26.87 8.55 43.94
CA LEU A 149 27.98 7.66 43.58
C LEU A 149 28.30 7.84 42.09
N ALA A 150 29.52 8.28 41.83
CA ALA A 150 30.06 8.56 40.50
C ALA A 150 30.47 7.28 39.77
N VAL A 151 30.20 7.21 38.46
CA VAL A 151 30.69 6.17 37.53
C VAL A 151 31.29 6.89 36.30
N PRO A 152 32.40 6.43 35.70
CA PRO A 152 33.16 7.16 34.67
C PRO A 152 32.50 7.13 33.29
N PRO A 153 32.93 7.99 32.34
CA PRO A 153 32.28 8.14 31.03
C PRO A 153 32.62 6.95 30.13
N GLN A 154 31.60 6.27 29.60
CA GLN A 154 31.74 5.35 28.47
C GLN A 154 31.32 6.06 27.19
N ASP A 155 32.12 5.83 26.15
CA ASP A 155 32.00 6.37 24.81
C ASP A 155 30.57 6.28 24.26
N ILE A 156 30.15 7.38 23.65
CA ILE A 156 28.90 7.50 22.91
C ILE A 156 29.08 6.72 21.61
N ASP A 157 28.88 5.40 21.66
CA ASP A 157 28.51 4.65 20.47
C ASP A 157 27.06 5.00 20.17
N THR A 158 26.88 5.88 19.19
CA THR A 158 25.58 6.16 18.57
C THR A 158 25.01 4.87 17.99
N HIS A 159 24.28 4.11 18.83
CA HIS A 159 23.39 3.05 18.39
C HIS A 159 22.30 3.68 17.51
N ILE A 160 22.56 3.68 16.21
CA ILE A 160 21.56 4.03 15.20
C ILE A 160 20.44 3.00 15.34
N SER A 161 19.22 3.45 15.64
CA SER A 161 18.08 2.54 15.77
C SER A 161 17.85 1.79 14.45
N PRO A 162 17.35 0.54 14.50
CA PRO A 162 17.05 -0.24 13.28
C PRO A 162 16.16 0.53 12.30
N ALA A 163 15.21 1.32 12.80
CA ALA A 163 14.38 2.21 12.00
C ALA A 163 15.21 3.26 11.23
N VAL A 164 16.20 3.89 11.87
CA VAL A 164 17.09 4.85 11.20
C VAL A 164 18.02 4.17 10.20
N ALA A 165 18.43 2.92 10.45
CA ALA A 165 19.20 2.13 9.48
C ALA A 165 18.37 1.82 8.22
N MET A 166 17.11 1.40 8.37
CA MET A 166 16.19 1.18 7.25
C MET A 166 15.92 2.45 6.46
N ALA A 167 15.70 3.56 7.17
CA ALA A 167 15.44 4.84 6.54
C ALA A 167 16.67 5.35 5.77
N LYS A 168 17.88 5.17 6.31
CA LYS A 168 19.15 5.42 5.61
C LYS A 168 19.34 4.52 4.39
N GLU A 169 18.91 3.27 4.45
CA GLU A 169 18.99 2.36 3.31
C GLU A 169 17.99 2.71 2.20
N PHE A 170 16.75 3.07 2.56
CA PHE A 170 15.76 3.59 1.62
C PHE A 170 16.25 4.86 0.93
N VAL A 171 16.81 5.80 1.71
CA VAL A 171 17.47 7.00 1.20
C VAL A 171 18.61 6.61 0.23
N ALA A 172 19.46 5.65 0.62
CA ALA A 172 20.56 5.18 -0.20
C ALA A 172 20.09 4.52 -1.52
N ASP A 173 18.97 3.79 -1.52
CA ASP A 173 18.40 3.22 -2.75
C ASP A 173 17.93 4.31 -3.72
N ILE A 174 17.27 5.35 -3.19
CA ILE A 174 16.80 6.48 -4.00
C ILE A 174 17.97 7.28 -4.56
N PHE A 175 19.02 7.54 -3.76
CA PHE A 175 20.24 8.18 -4.25
C PHE A 175 20.99 7.33 -5.29
N ARG A 176 21.04 6.00 -5.11
CA ARG A 176 21.62 5.06 -6.08
C ARG A 176 20.89 5.16 -7.42
N ARG A 177 19.57 5.12 -7.44
CA ARG A 177 18.76 5.23 -8.67
C ARG A 177 18.83 6.62 -9.31
N ALA A 178 18.92 7.69 -8.50
CA ALA A 178 19.14 9.04 -9.02
C ALA A 178 20.51 9.19 -9.72
N LYS A 179 21.53 8.43 -9.27
CA LYS A 179 22.84 8.37 -9.92
C LYS A 179 22.79 7.58 -11.24
N GLU A 180 22.07 6.48 -11.28
CA GLU A 180 21.84 5.68 -12.51
C GLU A 180 21.06 6.48 -13.57
N ALA A 181 20.09 7.30 -13.16
CA ALA A 181 19.30 8.15 -14.05
C ALA A 181 20.08 9.34 -14.66
N ARG A 182 21.29 9.65 -14.18
CA ARG A 182 22.12 10.74 -14.73
C ARG A 182 23.00 10.30 -15.91
N GLY A 183 23.02 9.02 -16.27
CA GLY A 183 23.86 8.49 -17.34
C GLY A 183 25.35 8.54 -16.97
N SER A 184 26.09 7.50 -17.33
CA SER A 184 27.55 7.49 -17.21
C SER A 184 28.16 8.46 -18.23
N ALA A 185 28.47 9.69 -17.81
CA ALA A 185 29.45 10.49 -18.53
C ALA A 185 30.82 9.77 -18.40
N PRO A 186 31.58 9.61 -19.50
CA PRO A 186 32.86 8.93 -19.44
C PRO A 186 33.81 9.74 -18.55
N VAL A 187 34.41 9.05 -17.58
CA VAL A 187 35.51 9.57 -16.79
C VAL A 187 36.71 9.66 -17.73
N GLU A 188 37.00 10.85 -18.25
CA GLU A 188 38.34 11.14 -18.74
C GLU A 188 39.28 11.32 -17.55
N GLU A 189 40.26 10.44 -17.53
CA GLU A 189 41.40 10.42 -16.65
C GLU A 189 42.29 11.65 -16.95
N SER A 190 42.39 12.60 -16.04
CA SER A 190 43.53 13.52 -16.02
C SER A 190 44.05 13.70 -14.61
N ALA A 191 45.34 13.42 -14.48
CA ALA A 191 46.10 13.45 -13.26
C ALA A 191 46.41 14.88 -12.79
N ALA A 192 46.35 15.05 -11.46
CA ALA A 192 47.14 15.95 -10.62
C ALA A 192 47.39 17.40 -11.07
N ALA A 193 46.78 18.36 -10.36
CA ALA A 193 47.49 19.54 -9.83
C ALA A 193 46.63 20.33 -8.83
N GLY A 194 47.23 20.62 -7.67
CA GLY A 194 47.01 21.87 -6.92
C GLY A 194 45.74 21.99 -6.09
N GLY A 195 45.88 21.76 -4.78
CA GLY A 195 44.90 22.19 -3.80
C GLY A 195 44.88 23.71 -3.66
N THR A 196 43.68 24.29 -3.65
CA THR A 196 43.43 25.59 -3.00
C THR A 196 42.03 25.58 -2.40
N GLU A 197 42.04 25.69 -1.08
CA GLU A 197 40.96 26.00 -0.16
C GLU A 197 40.14 27.23 -0.62
N LEU A 198 38.81 27.14 -0.63
CA LEU A 198 37.94 28.33 -0.61
C LEU A 198 36.61 28.06 0.09
N LYS A 199 36.62 28.48 1.34
CA LYS A 199 35.53 28.68 2.29
C LYS A 199 34.73 29.92 1.91
N CYS A 200 33.42 29.79 1.69
CA CYS A 200 32.45 30.90 1.74
C CYS A 200 31.11 30.32 2.25
N LEU A 201 30.80 30.47 3.55
CA LEU A 201 30.09 31.58 4.19
C LEU A 201 28.58 31.28 4.33
N LEU A 202 28.26 30.60 5.45
CA LEU A 202 27.08 30.92 6.25
C LEU A 202 27.35 32.29 6.90
N ASP A 203 26.51 33.30 6.67
CA ASP A 203 25.56 33.77 7.69
C ASP A 203 24.77 35.01 7.23
N SER A 204 23.62 35.23 7.89
CA SER A 204 22.64 36.33 7.78
C SER A 204 21.55 36.12 6.72
N GLY A 205 20.26 35.92 7.01
CA GLY A 205 19.49 36.18 8.22
C GLY A 205 18.22 36.93 7.82
N ALA A 206 17.07 36.25 7.80
CA ALA A 206 15.75 36.90 7.82
C ALA A 206 14.70 35.89 8.32
N LEU A 207 14.50 35.94 9.63
CA LEU A 207 13.37 35.39 10.35
C LEU A 207 12.07 35.97 9.76
N ARG A 208 11.20 35.12 9.21
CA ARG A 208 9.76 35.40 9.19
C ARG A 208 9.02 34.26 9.87
N GLN A 209 8.39 34.66 10.95
CA GLN A 209 7.59 33.90 11.87
C GLN A 209 6.21 33.76 11.24
N ASP A 210 5.91 32.61 10.66
CA ASP A 210 4.54 32.25 10.30
C ASP A 210 4.05 31.11 11.20
N THR A 211 2.99 31.45 11.91
CA THR A 211 2.27 30.68 12.91
C THR A 211 1.59 29.49 12.24
N LEU A 212 2.13 28.27 12.39
CA LEU A 212 1.44 27.05 11.97
C LEU A 212 0.79 26.39 13.19
N GLY A 213 -0.53 26.50 13.26
CA GLY A 213 -1.35 25.89 14.31
C GLY A 213 -1.24 24.36 14.32
N SER A 214 -1.26 23.82 15.53
CA SER A 214 -1.39 22.39 15.82
C SER A 214 -2.64 21.82 15.11
N TRP A 215 -2.44 20.87 14.19
CA TRP A 215 -3.53 20.16 13.53
C TRP A 215 -3.74 18.80 14.19
N ASP A 216 -4.84 18.71 14.92
CA ASP A 216 -5.30 17.53 15.62
C ASP A 216 -6.14 16.68 14.65
N LEU A 217 -5.58 15.55 14.22
CA LEU A 217 -6.13 14.62 13.21
C LEU A 217 -7.49 14.02 13.63
N ARG A 218 -7.92 14.24 14.88
CA ARG A 218 -9.16 13.70 15.45
C ARG A 218 -10.42 14.50 15.13
N LYS A 219 -10.32 15.78 14.73
CA LYS A 219 -11.50 16.67 14.58
C LYS A 219 -12.05 16.81 13.17
N THR A 220 -11.29 16.47 12.13
CA THR A 220 -11.75 16.63 10.73
C THR A 220 -12.70 15.51 10.29
N LEU A 221 -12.78 14.40 11.05
CA LEU A 221 -13.71 13.31 10.76
C LEU A 221 -15.17 13.62 11.14
N GLU A 222 -15.43 14.65 11.96
CA GLU A 222 -16.77 14.99 12.45
C GLU A 222 -17.43 16.19 11.72
N SER A 223 -16.69 16.90 10.87
CA SER A 223 -17.16 18.18 10.30
C SER A 223 -17.83 18.10 8.92
N CYS A 224 -17.82 16.95 8.24
CA CYS A 224 -18.35 16.83 6.87
C CYS A 224 -19.81 16.37 6.77
N LEU A 225 -20.59 16.37 7.87
CA LEU A 225 -21.96 15.82 7.89
C LEU A 225 -23.11 16.84 7.79
N HIS A 226 -22.85 18.15 7.67
CA HIS A 226 -23.94 19.13 7.58
C HIS A 226 -23.72 20.15 6.47
N GLY A 227 -24.45 20.00 5.37
CA GLY A 227 -24.56 21.05 4.36
C GLY A 227 -25.12 20.63 2.99
N SER A 228 -26.32 20.02 2.93
CA SER A 228 -27.07 19.97 1.67
C SER A 228 -28.51 20.44 1.90
N VAL A 229 -28.73 21.72 1.60
CA VAL A 229 -30.04 22.33 1.48
C VAL A 229 -30.64 21.92 0.13
N ALA A 230 -31.83 21.33 0.19
CA ALA A 230 -32.61 20.92 -0.97
C ALA A 230 -33.14 22.12 -1.76
N HIS A 231 -33.04 22.06 -3.09
CA HIS A 231 -33.92 22.82 -3.97
C HIS A 231 -34.44 21.96 -5.12
N SER A 232 -35.76 22.02 -5.24
CA SER A 232 -36.65 21.29 -6.13
C SER A 232 -36.82 21.97 -7.50
N SER A 233 -36.95 21.13 -8.53
CA SER A 233 -37.83 21.21 -9.70
C SER A 233 -37.76 22.44 -10.64
N THR A 234 -37.59 22.18 -11.94
CA THR A 234 -38.62 22.54 -12.95
C THR A 234 -38.41 21.77 -14.26
N SER A 235 -39.54 21.29 -14.76
CA SER A 235 -39.81 20.58 -16.01
C SER A 235 -39.81 21.50 -17.24
N SER A 236 -39.48 20.98 -18.41
CA SER A 236 -40.11 21.42 -19.66
C SER A 236 -40.22 20.31 -20.71
N THR A 237 -41.35 20.38 -21.38
CA THR A 237 -42.04 19.42 -22.24
C THR A 237 -41.59 19.56 -23.70
N GLY A 238 -41.64 18.47 -24.48
CA GLY A 238 -41.44 18.52 -25.94
C GLY A 238 -41.86 17.23 -26.62
N THR A 239 -43.04 17.26 -27.24
CA THR A 239 -43.80 16.17 -27.88
C THR A 239 -43.43 15.91 -29.34
N SER A 240 -43.47 14.66 -29.82
CA SER A 240 -44.07 14.29 -31.14
C SER A 240 -44.10 12.78 -31.46
N SER A 241 -45.33 12.22 -31.48
CA SER A 241 -45.97 11.39 -32.54
C SER A 241 -45.41 10.00 -32.90
N VAL A 242 -46.05 8.88 -32.52
CA VAL A 242 -47.21 8.13 -33.11
C VAL A 242 -46.84 7.22 -34.30
N SER A 243 -46.97 5.90 -34.08
CA SER A 243 -47.68 4.87 -34.90
C SER A 243 -47.06 3.48 -34.67
N ASP A 244 -47.72 2.31 -34.79
CA ASP A 244 -48.99 1.76 -34.31
C ASP A 244 -48.92 0.24 -34.64
N ILE A 245 -49.65 -0.62 -33.90
CA ILE A 245 -50.00 -2.04 -34.20
C ILE A 245 -48.84 -3.09 -34.09
N GLY A 246 -48.94 -4.24 -33.40
CA GLY A 246 -50.00 -4.90 -32.63
C GLY A 246 -49.66 -6.40 -32.44
N SER A 247 -49.94 -6.95 -31.25
CA SER A 247 -50.40 -8.33 -30.94
C SER A 247 -49.93 -8.80 -29.55
N SER A 248 -50.82 -9.51 -28.87
CA SER A 248 -50.85 -9.93 -27.46
C SER A 248 -51.19 -11.44 -27.42
N PRO A 249 -51.33 -12.14 -26.28
CA PRO A 249 -50.52 -12.24 -25.05
C PRO A 249 -50.11 -13.72 -24.78
N LYS A 250 -49.29 -13.96 -23.74
CA LYS A 250 -49.49 -15.12 -22.84
C LYS A 250 -48.84 -14.85 -21.48
N GLU A 251 -49.69 -14.74 -20.47
CA GLU A 251 -49.35 -14.64 -19.06
C GLU A 251 -48.78 -15.97 -18.52
N SER A 252 -47.80 -15.87 -17.62
CA SER A 252 -47.72 -16.77 -16.47
C SER A 252 -47.07 -16.02 -15.32
N PHE A 253 -47.90 -15.66 -14.34
CA PHE A 253 -47.53 -15.12 -13.03
C PHE A 253 -46.70 -16.14 -12.25
N ILE A 254 -45.47 -15.77 -11.83
CA ILE A 254 -44.84 -16.27 -10.60
C ILE A 254 -44.06 -15.12 -9.94
N ALA A 255 -44.57 -14.71 -8.78
CA ALA A 255 -43.98 -13.98 -7.65
C ALA A 255 -42.74 -13.09 -7.91
N ASN A 256 -42.96 -11.77 -7.89
CA ASN A 256 -41.93 -10.78 -7.60
C ASN A 256 -41.35 -11.04 -6.20
N PHE A 257 -40.12 -11.58 -6.13
CA PHE A 257 -39.22 -11.21 -5.05
C PHE A 257 -38.63 -9.86 -5.44
N GLU A 258 -39.00 -8.81 -4.70
CA GLU A 258 -38.32 -7.52 -4.75
C GLU A 258 -36.86 -7.75 -4.38
N LEU A 259 -36.00 -7.84 -5.41
CA LEU A 259 -34.57 -7.74 -5.25
C LEU A 259 -34.30 -6.27 -4.89
N GLU A 260 -34.21 -5.99 -3.59
CA GLU A 260 -33.66 -4.74 -3.08
C GLU A 260 -32.37 -4.45 -3.85
N SER A 261 -32.36 -3.32 -4.56
CA SER A 261 -31.22 -2.88 -5.35
C SER A 261 -30.05 -2.59 -4.41
N LEU A 262 -29.14 -3.56 -4.30
CA LEU A 262 -27.84 -3.36 -3.67
C LEU A 262 -27.16 -2.15 -4.34
N PRO A 263 -26.53 -1.25 -3.57
CA PRO A 263 -25.75 -0.17 -4.17
C PRO A 263 -24.70 -0.77 -5.10
N ALA A 264 -24.60 -0.23 -6.31
CA ALA A 264 -23.67 -0.69 -7.32
C ALA A 264 -22.23 -0.63 -6.78
N GLU A 265 -21.50 -1.74 -6.89
CA GLU A 265 -20.09 -1.78 -6.54
C GLU A 265 -19.33 -0.69 -7.31
N PRO A 266 -18.31 -0.06 -6.70
CA PRO A 266 -17.46 0.84 -7.45
C PRO A 266 -16.79 0.02 -8.56
N GLY A 267 -17.16 0.29 -9.83
CA GLY A 267 -16.74 -0.54 -10.97
C GLY A 267 -15.24 -0.58 -11.24
N TYR A 268 -14.43 0.15 -10.46
CA TYR A 268 -12.98 0.18 -10.53
C TYR A 268 -12.27 -0.80 -9.58
N VAL A 269 -12.99 -1.40 -8.63
CA VAL A 269 -12.38 -2.36 -7.68
C VAL A 269 -12.23 -3.71 -8.38
N ASN A 270 -10.99 -4.16 -8.60
CA ASN A 270 -10.70 -5.49 -9.09
C ASN A 270 -10.23 -6.39 -7.93
N TYR A 271 -11.05 -7.38 -7.58
CA TYR A 271 -10.76 -8.35 -6.53
C TYR A 271 -10.88 -9.79 -7.05
N THR A 272 -9.86 -10.60 -6.80
CA THR A 272 -9.87 -12.04 -7.09
C THR A 272 -9.48 -12.85 -5.86
N LYS A 273 -10.12 -14.01 -5.70
CA LYS A 273 -9.84 -14.96 -4.62
C LYS A 273 -9.83 -16.38 -5.18
N LEU A 274 -8.68 -17.03 -5.13
CA LEU A 274 -8.48 -18.38 -5.65
C LEU A 274 -8.02 -19.31 -4.52
N ARG A 275 -8.46 -20.57 -4.55
CA ARG A 275 -8.12 -21.57 -3.52
C ARG A 275 -7.43 -22.77 -4.14
N TYR A 276 -6.41 -23.28 -3.48
CA TYR A 276 -5.57 -24.37 -3.99
C TYR A 276 -5.42 -25.49 -2.96
N VAL A 277 -5.31 -26.73 -3.43
CA VAL A 277 -5.14 -27.93 -2.60
C VAL A 277 -4.01 -28.82 -3.12
N LEU A 278 -3.42 -29.62 -2.23
CA LEU A 278 -2.54 -30.73 -2.60
C LEU A 278 -3.39 -31.92 -3.01
N GLU A 279 -3.37 -32.31 -4.29
CA GLU A 279 -3.91 -33.59 -4.74
C GLU A 279 -2.77 -34.46 -5.34
N PRO A 280 -2.81 -35.78 -5.15
CA PRO A 280 -1.96 -36.71 -5.88
C PRO A 280 -2.38 -36.74 -7.36
N ASN A 281 -1.42 -36.50 -8.25
CA ASN A 281 -1.57 -36.54 -9.71
C ASN A 281 -2.48 -37.69 -10.18
N ASP A 282 -3.67 -37.40 -10.70
CA ASP A 282 -4.41 -38.31 -11.62
C ASP A 282 -5.59 -37.64 -12.35
N SER A 283 -5.64 -36.31 -12.45
CA SER A 283 -6.69 -35.65 -13.25
C SER A 283 -6.17 -34.38 -13.90
N GLU A 284 -5.66 -34.52 -15.12
CA GLU A 284 -5.56 -33.42 -16.08
C GLU A 284 -6.99 -33.02 -16.48
N ALA A 285 -7.65 -32.26 -15.62
CA ALA A 285 -8.78 -31.45 -16.05
C ALA A 285 -8.20 -30.14 -16.58
N GLU A 286 -8.10 -30.03 -17.90
CA GLU A 286 -7.97 -28.75 -18.58
C GLU A 286 -9.24 -27.93 -18.29
N ASP A 287 -9.26 -27.26 -17.14
CA ASP A 287 -10.31 -26.30 -16.83
C ASP A 287 -9.91 -24.96 -17.49
N GLU A 288 -10.58 -24.67 -18.61
CA GLU A 288 -10.56 -23.40 -19.32
C GLU A 288 -11.24 -22.32 -18.44
N TYR A 289 -10.50 -21.76 -17.48
CA TYR A 289 -10.94 -20.58 -16.72
C TYR A 289 -10.52 -19.32 -17.47
N GLU A 290 -11.45 -18.36 -17.54
CA GLU A 290 -11.18 -17.02 -18.03
C GLU A 290 -10.24 -16.30 -17.04
N ASP A 291 -8.96 -16.21 -17.43
CA ASP A 291 -7.87 -15.49 -16.76
C ASP A 291 -8.13 -13.96 -16.66
N ASP A 292 -9.17 -13.47 -17.33
CA ASP A 292 -9.45 -12.07 -17.59
C ASP A 292 -9.65 -11.19 -16.34
N LYS A 293 -9.81 -11.79 -15.15
CA LYS A 293 -9.95 -11.06 -13.88
C LYS A 293 -8.66 -10.98 -13.07
N ILE A 294 -7.67 -11.85 -13.32
CA ILE A 294 -6.45 -11.89 -12.53
C ILE A 294 -5.58 -10.69 -12.90
N SER A 295 -5.25 -9.85 -11.92
CA SER A 295 -4.44 -8.66 -12.16
C SER A 295 -2.97 -9.00 -12.41
N LEU A 296 -2.45 -9.99 -11.68
CA LEU A 296 -1.08 -10.47 -11.80
C LEU A 296 -1.07 -12.00 -11.93
N PRO A 297 -0.67 -12.56 -13.09
CA PRO A 297 -0.56 -14.00 -13.26
C PRO A 297 0.40 -14.62 -12.25
N PHE A 298 0.03 -15.78 -11.71
CA PHE A 298 0.85 -16.52 -10.75
C PHE A 298 0.68 -18.03 -10.90
N VAL A 299 1.68 -18.76 -10.40
CA VAL A 299 1.71 -20.23 -10.36
C VAL A 299 1.90 -20.67 -8.92
N VAL A 300 1.12 -21.66 -8.48
CA VAL A 300 1.22 -22.24 -7.14
C VAL A 300 1.71 -23.68 -7.25
N THR A 301 2.81 -23.98 -6.58
CA THR A 301 3.42 -25.32 -6.58
C THR A 301 3.71 -25.83 -5.17
N ASP A 302 3.98 -27.12 -5.06
CA ASP A 302 4.62 -27.68 -3.87
C ASP A 302 6.15 -27.43 -3.91
N LEU A 303 6.88 -27.92 -2.89
CA LEU A 303 8.33 -27.79 -2.82
C LEU A 303 9.09 -28.59 -3.91
N LEU A 304 8.42 -29.50 -4.61
CA LEU A 304 8.98 -30.26 -5.74
C LEU A 304 8.68 -29.60 -7.09
N GLY A 305 7.94 -28.49 -7.10
CA GLY A 305 7.52 -27.79 -8.32
C GLY A 305 6.29 -28.39 -9.00
N ARG A 306 5.55 -29.28 -8.34
CA ARG A 306 4.27 -29.81 -8.85
C ARG A 306 3.17 -28.78 -8.63
N ASN A 307 2.39 -28.49 -9.66
CA ASN A 307 1.28 -27.52 -9.56
C ASN A 307 0.23 -28.00 -8.55
N LEU A 308 -0.24 -27.08 -7.70
CA LEU A 308 -1.41 -27.34 -6.87
C LEU A 308 -2.68 -27.22 -7.70
N LYS A 309 -3.69 -27.98 -7.30
CA LYS A 309 -4.99 -27.97 -7.99
C LYS A 309 -5.84 -26.81 -7.49
N LEU A 310 -6.42 -26.07 -8.42
CA LEU A 310 -7.41 -25.04 -8.13
C LEU A 310 -8.72 -25.69 -7.66
N LEU A 311 -9.23 -25.22 -6.52
CA LEU A 311 -10.50 -25.64 -5.94
C LEU A 311 -11.64 -24.77 -6.51
N LYS A 312 -12.65 -25.39 -7.14
CA LYS A 312 -13.83 -24.66 -7.64
C LYS A 312 -14.62 -24.09 -6.47
N GLU A 313 -15.18 -22.87 -6.60
CA GLU A 313 -15.84 -22.13 -5.51
C GLU A 313 -16.94 -22.89 -4.73
N LYS A 314 -17.57 -23.90 -5.36
CA LYS A 314 -18.65 -24.71 -4.76
C LYS A 314 -18.17 -26.02 -4.12
N ALA A 315 -16.88 -26.35 -4.23
CA ALA A 315 -16.33 -27.58 -3.67
C ALA A 315 -16.02 -27.40 -2.18
N VAL A 316 -16.55 -28.31 -1.36
CA VAL A 316 -16.14 -28.45 0.05
C VAL A 316 -14.81 -29.21 0.06
N CYS A 317 -13.78 -28.61 0.64
CA CYS A 317 -12.49 -29.27 0.83
C CYS A 317 -12.44 -29.89 2.23
N GLU A 318 -12.20 -31.20 2.30
CA GLU A 318 -11.81 -31.88 3.53
C GLU A 318 -10.29 -31.75 3.66
N GLY A 319 -9.80 -30.93 4.61
CA GLY A 319 -8.37 -30.75 4.87
C GLY A 319 -7.83 -29.32 4.68
N GLN A 320 -6.53 -29.21 4.41
CA GLN A 320 -5.84 -27.92 4.24
C GLN A 320 -6.01 -27.38 2.82
N TYR A 321 -6.27 -26.08 2.72
CA TYR A 321 -6.27 -25.35 1.45
C TYR A 321 -5.53 -24.02 1.57
N LEU A 322 -4.90 -23.60 0.47
CA LEU A 322 -4.23 -22.31 0.32
C LEU A 322 -5.22 -21.34 -0.30
N THR A 323 -5.25 -20.10 0.16
CA THR A 323 -6.01 -19.00 -0.44
C THR A 323 -5.03 -17.96 -0.95
N VAL A 324 -5.25 -17.52 -2.20
CA VAL A 324 -4.54 -16.42 -2.82
C VAL A 324 -5.56 -15.34 -3.15
N GLU A 325 -5.38 -14.14 -2.62
CA GLU A 325 -6.25 -12.99 -2.84
C GLU A 325 -5.45 -11.90 -3.56
N GLN A 326 -6.04 -11.27 -4.58
CA GLN A 326 -5.49 -10.05 -5.19
C GLN A 326 -6.54 -8.95 -5.18
N LEU A 327 -6.17 -7.80 -4.67
CA LEU A 327 -6.95 -6.56 -4.75
C LEU A 327 -6.10 -5.53 -5.50
N ALA A 328 -6.61 -4.98 -6.60
CA ALA A 328 -5.88 -4.03 -7.43
C ALA A 328 -6.51 -2.63 -7.41
N LEU A 329 -5.63 -1.63 -7.37
CA LEU A 329 -5.97 -0.22 -7.51
C LEU A 329 -5.35 0.33 -8.80
N ASP A 330 -6.18 0.67 -9.78
CA ASP A 330 -5.77 1.25 -11.06
C ASP A 330 -5.36 2.72 -10.88
N PHE A 331 -4.12 3.06 -11.27
CA PHE A 331 -3.60 4.41 -11.05
C PHE A 331 -4.25 5.46 -11.95
N GLU A 332 -4.56 5.14 -13.21
CA GLU A 332 -5.18 6.10 -14.12
C GLU A 332 -6.61 6.43 -13.69
N TYR A 333 -7.35 5.43 -13.21
CA TYR A 333 -8.67 5.66 -12.63
C TYR A 333 -8.57 6.61 -11.44
N VAL A 334 -7.67 6.33 -10.49
CA VAL A 334 -7.46 7.17 -9.30
C VAL A 334 -7.08 8.60 -9.70
N ILE A 335 -6.10 8.76 -10.59
CA ILE A 335 -5.64 10.08 -11.06
C ILE A 335 -6.79 10.87 -11.67
N ASN A 336 -7.57 10.25 -12.56
CA ASN A 336 -8.68 10.93 -13.23
C ASN A 336 -9.79 11.32 -12.26
N GLU A 337 -10.15 10.46 -11.31
CA GLU A 337 -11.19 10.77 -10.31
C GLU A 337 -10.73 11.89 -9.35
N VAL A 338 -9.50 11.84 -8.85
CA VAL A 338 -8.95 12.88 -7.97
C VAL A 338 -8.90 14.23 -8.70
N ILE A 339 -8.43 14.26 -9.95
CA ILE A 339 -8.39 15.50 -10.73
C ILE A 339 -9.80 16.04 -10.97
N ARG A 340 -10.76 15.17 -11.32
CA ARG A 340 -12.13 15.60 -11.63
C ARG A 340 -12.84 16.16 -10.40
N ASN A 341 -12.68 15.52 -9.25
CA ASN A 341 -13.51 15.77 -8.08
C ASN A 341 -12.84 16.70 -7.05
N ASP A 342 -11.51 16.66 -6.92
CA ASP A 342 -10.82 17.29 -5.78
C ASP A 342 -9.78 18.36 -6.18
N ALA A 343 -9.29 18.37 -7.42
CA ALA A 343 -8.30 19.34 -7.85
C ALA A 343 -8.90 20.72 -8.14
N SER A 344 -8.39 21.76 -7.47
CA SER A 344 -8.79 23.16 -7.70
C SER A 344 -8.49 23.65 -9.13
N TRP A 345 -7.47 23.05 -9.76
CA TRP A 345 -7.02 23.31 -11.12
C TRP A 345 -7.63 22.36 -12.17
N SER A 346 -8.65 21.57 -11.81
CA SER A 346 -9.30 20.59 -12.70
C SER A 346 -9.74 21.16 -14.05
N LYS A 347 -10.22 22.41 -14.08
CA LYS A 347 -10.66 23.10 -15.30
C LYS A 347 -9.50 23.48 -16.25
N GLN A 348 -8.27 23.52 -15.73
CA GLN A 348 -7.07 23.81 -16.51
C GLN A 348 -6.48 22.53 -17.12
N PHE A 349 -6.78 21.36 -16.54
CA PHE A 349 -6.21 20.08 -16.92
C PHE A 349 -6.59 19.66 -18.35
N CYS A 350 -5.60 19.14 -19.09
CA CYS A 350 -5.80 18.58 -20.42
C CYS A 350 -5.63 17.06 -20.42
N SER A 351 -4.46 16.59 -19.98
CA SER A 351 -4.06 15.18 -19.96
C SER A 351 -2.83 15.02 -19.06
N PHE A 352 -2.58 13.83 -18.53
CA PHE A 352 -1.28 13.49 -17.96
C PHE A 352 -0.45 12.67 -18.95
N SER A 353 0.87 12.72 -18.81
CA SER A 353 1.82 12.05 -19.70
C SER A 353 2.50 10.86 -19.03
N ASP A 354 2.78 10.96 -17.73
CA ASP A 354 3.58 9.98 -17.00
C ASP A 354 3.37 10.16 -15.47
N TYR A 355 3.57 9.12 -14.69
CA TYR A 355 3.35 9.11 -13.25
C TYR A 355 4.27 8.15 -12.49
N ASP A 356 4.57 8.48 -11.22
CA ASP A 356 5.43 7.68 -10.33
C ASP A 356 4.78 7.56 -8.94
N ILE A 357 4.51 6.32 -8.51
CA ILE A 357 3.81 6.02 -7.26
C ILE A 357 4.79 5.57 -6.18
N VAL A 358 4.72 6.22 -5.02
CA VAL A 358 5.54 5.90 -3.85
C VAL A 358 4.62 5.67 -2.65
N ILE A 359 4.81 4.54 -1.96
CA ILE A 359 4.10 4.26 -0.70
C ILE A 359 4.71 5.15 0.39
N LEU A 360 3.86 5.89 1.10
CA LEU A 360 4.27 6.75 2.21
C LEU A 360 4.07 6.09 3.58
N GLU A 361 3.00 5.30 3.73
CA GLU A 361 2.68 4.60 4.98
C GLU A 361 1.75 3.41 4.70
N VAL A 362 1.84 2.38 5.54
CA VAL A 362 0.89 1.27 5.60
C VAL A 362 0.51 1.06 7.07
N CYS A 363 -0.77 1.24 7.39
CA CYS A 363 -1.30 0.94 8.71
C CYS A 363 -1.95 -0.45 8.69
N PRO A 364 -1.27 -1.51 9.19
CA PRO A 364 -1.77 -2.87 9.12
C PRO A 364 -2.99 -3.11 10.03
N GLU A 365 -3.18 -2.30 11.07
CA GLU A 365 -4.33 -2.41 11.97
C GLU A 365 -5.63 -1.89 11.34
N THR A 366 -5.58 -0.78 10.61
CA THR A 366 -6.74 -0.21 9.92
C THR A 366 -6.85 -0.64 8.46
N ASN A 367 -5.87 -1.41 7.96
CA ASN A 367 -5.75 -1.82 6.56
C ASN A 367 -5.76 -0.64 5.57
N GLN A 368 -5.12 0.47 5.95
CA GLN A 368 -4.97 1.64 5.07
C GLN A 368 -3.57 1.72 4.48
N VAL A 369 -3.49 2.00 3.19
CA VAL A 369 -2.25 2.24 2.44
C VAL A 369 -2.27 3.69 1.96
N ILE A 370 -1.31 4.49 2.40
CA ILE A 370 -1.15 5.88 1.95
C ILE A 370 -0.10 5.91 0.86
N ILE A 371 -0.49 6.38 -0.32
CA ILE A 371 0.38 6.54 -1.48
C ILE A 371 0.48 8.00 -1.90
N ASN A 372 1.62 8.34 -2.48
CA ASN A 372 1.85 9.58 -3.21
C ASN A 372 1.99 9.25 -4.69
N ILE A 373 1.34 10.04 -5.54
CA ILE A 373 1.33 9.91 -6.99
C ILE A 373 1.96 11.17 -7.55
N GLY A 374 3.22 11.10 -7.96
CA GLY A 374 3.88 12.15 -8.71
C GLY A 374 3.36 12.13 -10.15
N LEU A 375 2.99 13.29 -10.68
CA LEU A 375 2.29 13.37 -11.96
C LEU A 375 2.93 14.41 -12.87
N LEU A 376 3.27 14.02 -14.10
CA LEU A 376 3.59 14.93 -15.20
C LEU A 376 2.35 15.12 -16.06
N LEU A 377 1.93 16.37 -16.26
CA LEU A 377 0.68 16.68 -16.96
C LEU A 377 0.75 17.93 -17.82
N LEU A 378 -0.19 18.06 -18.73
CA LEU A 378 -0.47 19.28 -19.48
C LEU A 378 -1.68 19.98 -18.89
N ALA A 379 -1.54 21.29 -18.67
CA ALA A 379 -2.64 22.16 -18.25
C ALA A 379 -2.52 23.54 -18.89
N PHE A 380 -3.64 24.24 -19.04
CA PHE A 380 -3.64 25.66 -19.37
C PHE A 380 -3.12 26.47 -18.17
N PRO A 381 -2.31 27.52 -18.41
CA PRO A 381 -1.94 28.45 -17.35
C PRO A 381 -3.17 29.11 -16.72
N SER A 382 -2.98 29.67 -15.52
CA SER A 382 -4.03 30.45 -14.87
C SER A 382 -4.47 31.62 -15.78
N PRO A 383 -5.76 31.99 -15.77
CA PRO A 383 -6.27 33.07 -16.62
C PRO A 383 -5.64 34.44 -16.30
N ASP A 384 -5.00 34.56 -15.13
CA ASP A 384 -4.32 35.77 -14.67
C ASP A 384 -2.86 35.87 -15.18
N GLU A 385 -2.30 34.81 -15.79
CA GLU A 385 -0.98 34.88 -16.42
C GLU A 385 -1.05 35.61 -17.77
N GLU A 386 -0.38 36.77 -17.85
CA GLU A 386 -0.22 37.53 -19.10
C GLU A 386 0.61 36.73 -20.13
N GLY A 387 -0.04 36.27 -21.20
CA GLY A 387 0.65 35.55 -22.28
C GLY A 387 -0.28 34.77 -23.21
N GLN A 388 0.31 34.01 -24.14
CA GLN A 388 -0.45 33.06 -24.96
C GLN A 388 -1.00 31.92 -24.08
N LEU A 389 -2.31 31.72 -24.11
CA LEU A 389 -3.05 30.61 -23.48
C LEU A 389 -2.75 29.27 -24.18
N ARG A 390 -1.51 28.82 -24.09
CA ARG A 390 -1.10 27.50 -24.57
C ARG A 390 -0.88 26.57 -23.39
N PRO A 391 -1.33 25.30 -23.47
CA PRO A 391 -1.03 24.32 -22.45
C PRO A 391 0.48 24.21 -22.24
N LYS A 392 0.90 24.19 -20.98
CA LYS A 392 2.29 23.96 -20.58
C LYS A 392 2.39 22.64 -19.81
N THR A 393 3.60 22.12 -19.68
CA THR A 393 3.88 20.93 -18.87
C THR A 393 4.09 21.32 -17.42
N TYR A 394 3.39 20.62 -16.53
CA TYR A 394 3.45 20.81 -15.09
C TYR A 394 3.79 19.48 -14.39
N HIS A 395 4.35 19.60 -13.21
CA HIS A 395 4.49 18.54 -12.23
C HIS A 395 3.61 18.85 -11.01
N THR A 396 2.97 17.83 -10.47
CA THR A 396 2.23 17.90 -9.19
C THR A 396 2.31 16.56 -8.46
N SER A 397 1.74 16.50 -7.25
CA SER A 397 1.63 15.26 -6.47
C SER A 397 0.23 15.11 -5.87
N LEU A 398 -0.36 13.92 -5.99
CA LEU A 398 -1.64 13.55 -5.38
C LEU A 398 -1.38 12.55 -4.26
N LYS A 399 -1.97 12.76 -3.07
CA LYS A 399 -1.90 11.80 -1.96
C LYS A 399 -3.26 11.17 -1.76
N VAL A 400 -3.27 9.84 -1.65
CA VAL A 400 -4.47 9.03 -1.58
C VAL A 400 -4.30 7.98 -0.49
N ALA A 401 -5.36 7.73 0.27
CA ALA A 401 -5.46 6.63 1.22
C ALA A 401 -6.37 5.54 0.63
N TRP A 402 -5.86 4.32 0.52
CA TRP A 402 -6.56 3.16 0.00
C TRP A 402 -6.88 2.17 1.11
N ASP A 403 -8.15 1.81 1.27
CA ASP A 403 -8.63 0.86 2.28
C ASP A 403 -8.72 -0.55 1.70
N LEU A 404 -7.86 -1.44 2.19
CA LEU A 404 -7.81 -2.84 1.73
C LEU A 404 -9.03 -3.65 2.16
N ASN A 405 -9.83 -3.18 3.13
CA ASN A 405 -11.09 -3.85 3.50
C ASN A 405 -12.21 -3.55 2.51
N THR A 406 -12.27 -2.35 1.96
CA THR A 406 -13.41 -1.91 1.13
C THR A 406 -13.07 -1.76 -0.34
N GLY A 407 -11.77 -1.71 -0.68
CA GLY A 407 -11.26 -1.40 -2.01
C GLY A 407 -11.34 0.09 -2.36
N ILE A 408 -11.99 0.91 -1.53
CA ILE A 408 -12.22 2.33 -1.78
C ILE A 408 -10.95 3.13 -1.48
N PHE A 409 -10.70 4.16 -2.29
CA PHE A 409 -9.68 5.16 -2.00
C PHE A 409 -10.31 6.52 -1.66
N VAL A 410 -9.59 7.31 -0.88
CA VAL A 410 -9.99 8.67 -0.50
C VAL A 410 -8.82 9.62 -0.73
N THR A 411 -9.09 10.77 -1.33
CA THR A 411 -8.12 11.84 -1.52
C THR A 411 -7.70 12.44 -0.19
N VAL A 412 -6.40 12.44 0.10
CA VAL A 412 -5.81 13.02 1.31
C VAL A 412 -5.29 14.44 1.03
N SER A 413 -4.67 14.66 -0.12
CA SER A 413 -4.12 15.96 -0.50
C SER A 413 -3.89 16.06 -2.00
N VAL A 414 -4.18 17.22 -2.57
CA VAL A 414 -3.86 17.56 -3.95
C VAL A 414 -2.82 18.69 -3.93
N GLY A 415 -1.71 18.51 -4.64
CA GLY A 415 -0.67 19.52 -4.78
C GLY A 415 -1.01 20.59 -5.82
N ASP A 416 -0.32 21.73 -5.73
CA ASP A 416 -0.37 22.78 -6.74
C ASP A 416 0.37 22.35 -8.03
N LEU A 417 0.14 23.07 -9.12
CA LEU A 417 0.84 22.87 -10.38
C LEU A 417 2.19 23.62 -10.38
N THR A 418 3.28 22.89 -10.62
CA THR A 418 4.63 23.47 -10.74
C THR A 418 5.12 23.34 -12.19
N GLU A 419 5.38 24.45 -12.87
CA GLU A 419 5.77 24.44 -14.29
C GLU A 419 7.15 23.79 -14.48
N VAL A 420 7.23 22.84 -15.42
CA VAL A 420 8.48 22.13 -15.75
C VAL A 420 9.25 22.93 -16.81
N LYS A 421 10.25 23.71 -16.38
CA LYS A 421 11.03 24.60 -17.27
C LYS A 421 12.39 24.01 -17.61
N GLY A 422 12.49 23.32 -18.74
CA GLY A 422 13.77 22.80 -19.27
C GLY A 422 14.40 21.68 -18.43
N GLN A 423 13.69 21.18 -17.42
CA GLN A 423 14.09 20.03 -16.61
C GLN A 423 13.87 18.74 -17.40
N THR A 424 14.77 17.77 -17.25
CA THR A 424 14.56 16.42 -17.80
C THR A 424 13.57 15.65 -16.93
N SER A 425 12.83 14.69 -17.51
CA SER A 425 11.91 13.82 -16.76
C SER A 425 12.60 13.16 -15.57
N GLY A 426 13.82 12.63 -15.76
CA GLY A 426 14.60 12.04 -14.66
C GLY A 426 14.91 13.00 -13.51
N SER A 427 15.12 14.29 -13.80
CA SER A 427 15.34 15.29 -12.74
C SER A 427 14.06 15.60 -11.96
N VAL A 428 12.90 15.61 -12.64
CA VAL A 428 11.59 15.77 -12.01
C VAL A 428 11.31 14.59 -11.07
N TRP A 429 11.45 13.35 -11.57
CA TRP A 429 11.24 12.14 -10.79
C TRP A 429 12.22 12.00 -9.62
N SER A 430 13.48 12.36 -9.81
CA SER A 430 14.46 12.38 -8.72
C SER A 430 14.09 13.38 -7.62
N SER A 431 13.61 14.59 -7.99
CA SER A 431 13.18 15.60 -7.04
C SER A 431 11.92 15.17 -6.29
N TYR A 432 10.95 14.60 -7.01
CA TYR A 432 9.73 14.03 -6.45
C TYR A 432 10.02 12.95 -5.40
N ARG A 433 10.85 11.94 -5.75
CA ARG A 433 11.24 10.86 -4.84
C ARG A 433 11.98 11.37 -3.62
N LYS A 434 12.86 12.37 -3.78
CA LYS A 434 13.52 13.02 -2.65
C LYS A 434 12.51 13.66 -1.69
N SER A 435 11.47 14.32 -2.19
CA SER A 435 10.41 14.86 -1.33
C SER A 435 9.64 13.77 -0.57
N CYS A 436 9.45 12.60 -1.19
CA CYS A 436 8.80 11.45 -0.54
C CYS A 436 9.68 10.90 0.60
N VAL A 437 11.00 10.80 0.37
CA VAL A 437 11.97 10.45 1.42
C VAL A 437 11.91 11.44 2.56
N ASP A 438 12.00 12.74 2.26
CA ASP A 438 11.99 13.78 3.28
C ASP A 438 10.70 13.70 4.12
N MET A 439 9.56 13.37 3.49
CA MET A 439 8.30 13.14 4.18
C MET A 439 8.34 11.91 5.09
N VAL A 440 8.74 10.74 4.56
CA VAL A 440 8.84 9.51 5.37
C VAL A 440 9.81 9.71 6.55
N MET A 441 10.97 10.31 6.31
CA MET A 441 11.97 10.59 7.34
C MET A 441 11.44 11.54 8.42
N LYS A 442 10.66 12.55 8.02
CA LYS A 442 10.07 13.52 8.95
C LYS A 442 9.05 12.90 9.89
N TRP A 443 8.30 11.90 9.42
CA TRP A 443 7.21 11.26 10.16
C TRP A 443 7.57 9.88 10.72
N LEU A 444 8.84 9.47 10.61
CA LEU A 444 9.30 8.16 11.04
C LEU A 444 9.18 7.99 12.57
N VAL A 445 8.43 6.97 12.99
CA VAL A 445 8.34 6.54 14.39
C VAL A 445 9.06 5.20 14.54
N PRO A 446 9.98 5.03 15.50
CA PRO A 446 10.63 3.74 15.74
C PRO A 446 9.63 2.63 16.06
N GLU A 447 9.80 1.48 15.40
CA GLU A 447 8.98 0.29 15.61
C GLU A 447 9.65 -0.68 16.59
N SER A 448 8.87 -1.58 17.19
CA SER A 448 9.37 -2.65 18.06
C SER A 448 10.21 -3.67 17.29
N SER A 449 11.20 -4.28 17.93
CA SER A 449 12.06 -5.32 17.31
C SER A 449 11.31 -6.55 16.81
N GLY A 450 10.09 -6.83 17.26
CA GLY A 450 9.28 -7.96 16.76
C GLY A 450 8.44 -7.66 15.52
N ARG A 451 8.43 -6.41 15.02
CA ARG A 451 7.53 -5.97 13.92
C ARG A 451 8.26 -5.47 12.68
N TYR A 452 9.59 -5.48 12.66
CA TYR A 452 10.33 -5.02 11.48
C TYR A 452 10.26 -6.06 10.36
N VAL A 453 10.23 -5.57 9.12
CA VAL A 453 10.41 -6.43 7.95
C VAL A 453 11.89 -6.79 7.83
N ASN A 454 12.23 -8.05 8.04
CA ASN A 454 13.61 -8.52 7.90
C ASN A 454 14.00 -8.61 6.41
N ARG A 455 15.00 -7.83 6.01
CA ARG A 455 15.50 -7.78 4.63
C ARG A 455 16.93 -8.30 4.56
N MET A 456 17.14 -9.36 3.80
CA MET A 456 18.46 -9.96 3.58
C MET A 456 18.91 -9.72 2.14
N THR A 457 20.14 -9.26 1.93
CA THR A 457 20.72 -9.08 0.58
C THR A 457 22.25 -9.17 0.63
N ASN A 458 22.84 -9.99 -0.25
CA ASN A 458 24.29 -10.03 -0.48
C ASN A 458 24.59 -9.85 -1.98
N GLU A 459 25.19 -8.72 -2.35
CA GLU A 459 25.37 -8.30 -3.75
C GLU A 459 26.73 -8.73 -4.34
N ALA A 460 27.38 -9.78 -3.79
CA ALA A 460 28.72 -10.22 -4.21
C ALA A 460 28.85 -10.43 -5.74
N LEU A 461 27.87 -11.06 -6.37
CA LEU A 461 27.88 -11.32 -7.82
C LEU A 461 27.50 -10.10 -8.67
N HIS A 462 26.77 -9.13 -8.10
CA HIS A 462 26.30 -7.94 -8.83
C HIS A 462 27.27 -6.76 -8.72
N LYS A 463 27.90 -6.58 -7.56
CA LYS A 463 28.78 -5.44 -7.25
C LYS A 463 30.23 -5.83 -7.00
N GLY A 464 30.55 -7.12 -6.98
CA GLY A 464 31.89 -7.63 -6.69
C GLY A 464 32.30 -7.57 -5.22
N CYS A 465 31.40 -7.14 -4.32
CA CYS A 465 31.67 -6.99 -2.89
C CYS A 465 30.67 -7.82 -2.07
N SER A 466 31.17 -8.76 -1.27
CA SER A 466 30.35 -9.54 -0.33
C SER A 466 30.12 -8.80 0.98
N LEU A 467 29.08 -9.20 1.71
CA LEU A 467 28.92 -8.89 3.13
C LEU A 467 30.12 -9.43 3.93
N LYS A 468 30.43 -8.73 5.03
CA LYS A 468 31.48 -9.14 5.98
C LYS A 468 30.95 -10.03 7.12
N PHE A 469 29.71 -9.77 7.54
CA PHE A 469 29.09 -10.43 8.68
C PHE A 469 27.60 -10.67 8.41
N LEU A 470 27.06 -11.75 8.96
CA LEU A 470 25.63 -11.94 9.18
C LEU A 470 25.38 -11.86 10.68
N ALA A 471 24.55 -10.92 11.13
CA ALA A 471 24.33 -10.65 12.55
C ALA A 471 22.90 -11.03 12.96
N ASP A 472 22.80 -11.77 14.06
CA ASP A 472 21.61 -11.90 14.87
C ASP A 472 21.74 -10.95 16.06
N ASN A 473 20.96 -9.86 16.03
CA ASN A 473 21.02 -8.81 17.03
C ASN A 473 20.31 -9.20 18.34
N GLU A 474 19.35 -10.13 18.30
CA GLU A 474 18.62 -10.55 19.50
C GLU A 474 19.48 -11.49 20.35
N HIS A 475 20.21 -12.38 19.69
CA HIS A 475 21.10 -13.35 20.35
C HIS A 475 22.56 -12.90 20.37
N TYR A 476 22.87 -11.67 19.93
CA TYR A 476 24.23 -11.11 19.85
C TYR A 476 25.24 -12.06 19.17
N THR A 477 24.80 -12.76 18.12
CA THR A 477 25.57 -13.82 17.45
C THR A 477 25.92 -13.42 16.03
N TRP A 478 27.20 -13.53 15.66
CA TRP A 478 27.71 -13.07 14.36
C TRP A 478 28.37 -14.22 13.60
N ILE A 479 28.05 -14.35 12.31
CA ILE A 479 28.72 -15.23 11.36
C ILE A 479 29.66 -14.38 10.52
N VAL A 480 30.95 -14.69 10.50
CA VAL A 480 31.97 -14.02 9.68
C VAL A 480 32.07 -14.72 8.32
N LEU A 481 32.07 -13.94 7.22
CA LEU A 481 32.07 -14.43 5.83
C LEU A 481 33.41 -14.33 5.13
#